data_AF-A0AAE3T022-F1
#
_entry.id   AF-A0AAE3T022-F1
#
_cell.length_a   1.000
_cell.length_b   1.000
_cell.length_c   1.000
_cell.angle_alpha   90.00
_cell.angle_beta   90.00
_cell.angle_gamma   90.00
#
_symmetry.space_group_name_H-M   'P 1'
#
loop_
_entity.id
_entity.type
_entity.pdbx_description
1 polymer ?
#
loop_
_entity_poly.entity_id
_entity_poly.type
_entity_poly.pdbx_seq_one_letter_code
_entity_poly.pdbx_strand_id
1 'polypeptide(L)' 'MSLLRNIAITVQELEPGEFHWVLLEAVDGLDDEMLPYQLLETSCEAYASYGDALVLGLSAMRRMFGPKGPLKETPARRS' A
#
# COMPACT_ATOMS: atom_id res chain seq x y z
N MET A 1 -15.80 -12.77 5.17
CA MET A 1 -14.87 -11.66 5.50
C MET A 1 -13.46 -12.08 5.11
N SER A 2 -12.76 -11.28 4.29
CA SER A 2 -11.37 -11.57 3.88
C SER A 2 -10.42 -11.54 5.08
N LEU A 3 -9.49 -12.49 5.14
CA LEU A 3 -8.40 -12.54 6.13
C LEU A 3 -7.25 -11.58 5.79
N LEU A 4 -7.25 -11.00 4.60
CA LEU A 4 -6.25 -10.05 4.11
C LEU A 4 -6.83 -8.63 4.07
N ARG A 5 -6.00 -7.65 4.43
CA ARG A 5 -6.23 -6.23 4.14
C ARG A 5 -6.06 -6.03 2.63
N ASN A 6 -6.85 -5.12 2.07
CA ASN A 6 -6.76 -4.78 0.66
C ASN A 6 -5.75 -3.64 0.51
N ILE A 7 -4.57 -3.97 -0.01
CA ILE A 7 -3.44 -3.06 -0.17
C ILE A 7 -3.17 -2.85 -1.65
N ALA A 8 -3.08 -1.58 -2.06
CA ALA A 8 -2.62 -1.19 -3.38
C ALA A 8 -1.23 -0.56 -3.27
N ILE A 9 -0.39 -0.86 -4.26
CA ILE A 9 0.84 -0.13 -4.53
C ILE A 9 0.68 0.60 -5.85
N THR A 10 1.03 1.87 -5.87
CA THR A 10 1.09 2.67 -7.09
C THR A 10 2.40 3.44 -7.15
N VAL A 11 2.77 3.87 -8.35
CA VAL A 11 3.89 4.77 -8.59
C VAL A 11 3.35 5.99 -9.29
N GLN A 12 3.68 7.16 -8.75
CA GLN A 12 3.26 8.47 -9.26
C GLN A 12 4.49 9.21 -9.77
N GLU A 13 4.35 9.87 -10.91
CA GLU A 13 5.33 10.84 -11.42
C GLU A 13 4.84 12.23 -11.01
N LEU A 14 5.46 12.82 -9.98
CA LEU A 14 5.01 14.12 -9.44
C LEU A 14 5.58 15.29 -10.27
N GLU A 15 6.84 15.14 -10.69
CA GLU A 15 7.50 15.99 -11.69
C GLU A 15 8.09 15.09 -12.79
N PRO A 16 8.32 15.59 -14.01
CA PRO A 16 8.88 14.79 -15.09
C PRO A 16 10.20 14.12 -14.70
N GLY A 17 10.21 12.78 -14.68
CA GLY A 17 11.35 11.96 -14.27
C GLY A 17 11.47 11.69 -12.77
N GLU A 18 10.56 12.20 -11.94
CA GLU A 18 10.55 12.02 -10.49
C GLU A 18 9.42 11.07 -10.06
N PHE A 19 9.80 9.82 -9.79
CA PHE A 19 8.87 8.75 -9.47
C PHE A 19 8.81 8.47 -7.97
N HIS A 20 7.61 8.48 -7.40
CA HIS A 20 7.35 8.16 -6.00
C HIS A 20 6.45 6.93 -5.90
N TRP A 21 6.79 5.98 -5.03
CA TRP A 21 5.87 4.89 -4.72
C TRP A 21 4.94 5.28 -3.58
N VAL A 22 3.71 4.79 -3.65
CA VAL A 22 2.66 5.03 -2.65
C VAL A 22 1.98 3.71 -2.33
N LEU A 23 1.90 3.41 -1.03
CA LEU A 23 1.12 2.31 -0.47
C LEU A 23 -0.20 2.85 0.06
N LEU A 24 -1.27 2.18 -0.33
CA LEU A 24 -2.65 2.57 -0.04
C LEU A 24 -3.40 1.37 0.54
N GLU A 25 -4.33 1.63 1.46
CA GLU A 25 -5.26 0.63 1.99
C GLU A 25 -6.68 0.98 1.61
N ALA A 26 -7.42 0.00 1.08
CA ALA A 26 -8.85 0.19 0.87
C ALA A 26 -9.56 0.27 2.21
N VAL A 27 -10.40 1.29 2.38
CA VAL A 27 -11.27 1.44 3.55
C VAL A 27 -12.70 1.07 3.19
N ASP A 28 -13.48 0.68 4.19
CA ASP A 28 -14.90 0.39 3.97
C ASP A 28 -15.60 1.66 3.47
N GLY A 29 -16.08 1.63 2.23
CA GLY A 29 -16.83 2.71 1.60
C GLY A 29 -18.33 2.58 1.85
N LEU A 30 -19.05 3.68 1.68
CA LEU A 30 -20.52 3.68 1.69
C LEU A 30 -21.12 3.26 0.34
N ASP A 31 -20.29 3.17 -0.70
CA ASP A 31 -20.68 2.90 -2.09
C ASP A 31 -19.94 1.67 -2.61
N ASP A 32 -20.69 0.67 -3.09
CA ASP A 32 -20.14 -0.59 -3.59
C ASP A 32 -19.43 -0.44 -4.95
N GLU A 33 -19.63 0.68 -5.66
CA GLU A 33 -19.00 0.93 -6.97
C GLU A 33 -17.61 1.58 -6.88
N MET A 34 -17.24 2.11 -5.72
CA MET A 34 -15.94 2.78 -5.51
C MET A 34 -15.28 2.30 -4.23
N LEU A 35 -14.06 1.77 -4.35
CA LEU A 35 -13.22 1.45 -3.19
C LEU A 35 -12.40 2.69 -2.80
N PRO A 36 -12.75 3.43 -1.73
CA PRO A 36 -11.91 4.49 -1.22
C PRO A 36 -10.60 3.92 -0.69
N TYR A 37 -9.49 4.62 -0.96
CA TYR A 37 -8.17 4.26 -0.47
C TYR A 37 -7.62 5.35 0.46
N GLN A 38 -7.04 4.94 1.59
CA GLN A 38 -6.27 5.80 2.48
C GLN A 38 -4.77 5.58 2.31
N LEU A 39 -3.98 6.63 2.50
CA LEU A 39 -2.52 6.56 2.46
C LEU A 39 -1.98 5.75 3.66
N LEU A 40 -1.14 4.75 3.37
CA LEU A 40 -0.40 4.00 4.40
C LEU A 40 1.05 4.49 4.53
N GLU A 41 1.77 4.54 3.41
CA GLU A 41 3.17 4.93 3.37
C GLU A 41 3.49 5.45 1.97
N THR A 42 4.47 6.35 1.87
CA THR A 42 4.98 6.85 0.60
C THR A 42 6.49 6.99 0.68
N SER A 43 7.17 6.92 -0.45
CA SER A 43 8.58 7.27 -0.54
C SER A 43 8.82 8.72 -0.12
N CYS A 44 9.82 8.95 0.73
CA CYS A 44 10.25 10.29 1.10
C CYS A 44 11.01 11.01 -0.03
N GLU A 45 11.75 10.26 -0.85
CA GLU A 45 12.57 10.79 -1.95
C GLU A 45 12.04 10.28 -3.30
N ALA A 46 12.30 11.06 -4.35
CA ALA A 46 12.01 10.68 -5.72
C ALA A 46 13.04 9.65 -6.24
N TYR A 47 12.58 8.76 -7.11
CA TYR A 47 13.42 7.85 -7.87
C TYR A 47 13.47 8.26 -9.33
N ALA A 48 14.60 8.03 -9.99
CA ALA A 48 14.81 8.38 -11.40
C ALA A 48 14.12 7.43 -12.39
N SER A 49 13.55 6.31 -11.91
CA SER A 49 12.83 5.36 -12.76
C SER A 49 11.58 4.83 -12.07
N TYR A 50 10.53 4.65 -12.87
CA TYR A 50 9.28 4.02 -12.44
C TYR A 50 9.52 2.62 -11.87
N GLY A 51 10.40 1.84 -12.50
CA GLY A 51 10.72 0.47 -12.11
C GLY A 51 11.38 0.39 -10.73
N ASP A 52 12.35 1.26 -10.46
CA ASP A 52 13.04 1.31 -9.17
C ASP A 52 12.07 1.73 -8.05
N ALA A 53 11.24 2.74 -8.30
CA ALA A 53 10.18 3.14 -7.37
C ALA A 53 9.26 1.96 -7.04
N LEU A 54 8.80 1.21 -8.06
CA LEU A 54 7.90 0.08 -7.87
C LEU A 54 8.55 -1.05 -7.03
N VAL A 55 9.80 -1.41 -7.34
CA VAL A 55 10.53 -2.45 -6.61
C VAL A 55 10.76 -2.06 -5.15
N LEU A 56 11.08 -0.78 -4.90
CA LEU A 56 11.28 -0.29 -3.54
C LEU A 56 9.97 -0.18 -2.76
N GLY A 57 8.87 0.23 -3.39
CA GLY A 57 7.55 0.18 -2.76
C GLY A 57 7.12 -1.26 -2.45
N LEU A 58 7.40 -2.23 -3.33
CA LEU A 58 7.15 -3.65 -3.04
C LEU A 58 8.01 -4.14 -1.87
N SER A 59 9.24 -3.68 -1.79
CA SER A 59 10.15 -3.98 -0.67
C SER A 59 9.65 -3.38 0.64
N ALA A 60 9.14 -2.15 0.62
CA ALA A 60 8.49 -1.50 1.77
C ALA A 60 7.25 -2.30 2.22
N MET A 61 6.40 -2.74 1.29
CA MET A 61 5.25 -3.59 1.58
C MET A 61 5.67 -4.91 2.26
N ARG A 62 6.70 -5.59 1.75
CA ARG A 62 7.23 -6.83 2.34
C ARG A 62 7.80 -6.62 3.75
N ARG A 63 8.46 -5.48 3.98
CA ARG A 63 8.96 -5.10 5.31
C ARG A 63 7.81 -4.83 6.28
N MET A 64 6.75 -4.17 5.84
CA MET A 64 5.59 -3.82 6.67
C MET A 64 4.77 -5.05 7.07
N PHE A 65 4.52 -5.96 6.13
CA PHE A 65 3.59 -7.08 6.36
C PHE A 65 4.28 -8.44 6.54
N GLY A 66 5.59 -8.50 6.31
CA GLY A 66 6.34 -9.74 6.33
C GLY A 66 5.98 -10.70 5.19
N PRO A 67 6.51 -11.94 5.22
CA PRO A 67 6.40 -12.90 4.12
C PRO A 67 4.97 -13.45 3.91
N LYS A 68 4.08 -13.28 4.89
CA LYS A 68 2.69 -13.75 4.83
C LYS A 68 1.73 -12.71 4.26
N GLY A 69 2.22 -11.52 3.93
CA GLY A 69 1.40 -10.44 3.40
C GLY A 69 0.48 -9.80 4.44
N PRO A 70 -0.40 -8.87 4.01
CA PRO A 70 -1.13 -7.96 4.90
C PRO A 70 -2.32 -8.66 5.55
N LEU A 71 -2.05 -9.52 6.54
CA LEU A 71 -3.10 -10.19 7.32
C LEU A 71 -3.87 -9.16 8.15
N LYS A 72 -5.20 -9.31 8.24
CA LYS A 72 -6.00 -8.55 9.22
C LYS A 72 -5.61 -9.02 10.62
N GLU A 73 -5.38 -8.08 11.53
CA GLU A 73 -5.19 -8.42 12.94
C GLU A 73 -6.45 -9.16 13.42
N THR A 74 -6.28 -10.39 13.89
CA THR A 74 -7.40 -11.12 14.50
C THR A 74 -7.67 -10.45 15.84
N PRO A 75 -8.89 -9.95 16.12
CA PRO A 75 -9.15 -9.35 17.42
C PRO A 75 -8.85 -10.40 18.49
N ALA A 76 -7.89 -10.08 19.36
CA ALA A 76 -7.55 -10.95 20.49
C ALA A 76 -8.85 -11.27 21.23
N ARG A 77 -9.17 -12.56 21.37
CA ARG A 77 -10.25 -13.01 22.26
C ARG A 77 -9.97 -12.41 23.64
N ARG A 78 -10.73 -11.37 24.01
CA ARG A 78 -10.78 -10.91 25.39
C ARG A 78 -11.37 -12.07 26.20
N SER A 79 -10.51 -12.70 26.99
CA SER A 79 -10.86 -13.70 28.01
C SER A 79 -11.57 -13.02 29.17
#